data_AF-F2WZI4-F1
#
_entry.id   AF-F2WZI4-F1
#
_cell.length_a   1.000
_cell.length_b   1.000
_cell.length_c   1.000
_cell.angle_alpha   90.00
_cell.angle_beta   90.00
_cell.angle_gamma   90.00
#
_symmetry.space_group_name_H-M   'P 1'
#
loop_
_entity.id
_entity.type
_entity.pdbx_description
1 polymer ?
#
loop_
_entity_poly.entity_id
_entity_poly.type
_entity_poly.pdbx_seq_one_letter_code
_entity_poly.pdbx_strand_id
1 'polypeptide(L)'
;IRPHYLKKTADIICTPLHIIYNKCISEGTFPEIWKRANITPVHKSGSKQDIENYRPISILSTLSKPFERLVHDELYPILHNSIIKQQHGFVQKRSTVTNLLVFTDFLFNNMDRQLQVDTVYTDFQKAFDKVDHELLLAKIAFNGIRGDLLRWFASYVTNRTQKVVIKGFESTSIHVTS
;
A
#
# COMPACT_ATOMS: atom_id res chain seq x y z
N ILE A 1 -4.45 11.87 16.22
CA ILE A 1 -3.67 13.14 16.26
C ILE A 1 -3.68 13.73 14.86
N ARG A 2 -3.98 15.02 14.69
CA ARG A 2 -3.92 15.64 13.35
C ARG A 2 -2.46 15.74 12.89
N PRO A 3 -2.13 15.46 11.61
CA PRO A 3 -0.75 15.52 11.10
C PRO A 3 -0.02 16.84 11.38
N HIS A 4 -0.77 17.96 11.40
CA HIS A 4 -0.23 19.29 11.71
C HIS A 4 0.47 19.36 13.07
N TYR A 5 -0.12 18.75 14.11
CA TYR A 5 0.48 18.76 15.45
C TYR A 5 1.77 17.97 15.48
N LEU A 6 1.82 16.81 14.80
CA LEU A 6 3.03 16.00 14.72
C LEU A 6 4.17 16.74 14.02
N LYS A 7 3.87 17.51 12.96
CA LYS A 7 4.86 18.35 12.30
C LYS A 7 5.40 19.46 13.22
N LYS A 8 4.52 20.12 13.98
CA LYS A 8 4.91 21.18 14.89
C LYS A 8 5.72 20.72 16.10
N THR A 9 5.53 19.46 16.52
CA THR A 9 6.24 18.87 17.65
C THR A 9 7.29 17.84 17.21
N ALA A 10 7.68 17.86 15.92
CA ALA A 10 8.51 16.82 15.31
C ALA A 10 9.83 16.61 16.08
N ASP A 11 10.49 17.71 16.44
CA ASP A 11 11.78 17.68 17.15
C ASP A 11 11.69 16.96 18.51
N ILE A 12 10.55 17.09 19.19
CA ILE A 12 10.31 16.47 20.50
C ILE A 12 9.95 14.99 20.35
N ILE A 13 9.11 14.65 19.36
CA ILE A 13 8.61 13.28 19.18
C ILE A 13 9.54 12.39 18.37
N CYS A 14 10.55 12.95 17.69
CA CYS A 14 11.47 12.19 16.86
C CYS A 14 12.22 11.13 17.67
N THR A 15 12.83 11.51 18.80
CA THR A 15 13.59 10.60 19.67
C THR A 15 12.75 9.42 20.16
N PRO A 16 11.56 9.60 20.78
CA PRO A 16 10.76 8.46 21.20
C PRO A 16 10.27 7.60 20.02
N LEU A 17 9.93 8.20 18.88
CA LEU A 17 9.55 7.44 17.69
C LEU A 17 10.71 6.61 17.15
N HIS A 18 11.92 7.15 17.13
CA HIS A 18 13.12 6.43 16.73
C HIS A 18 13.34 5.18 17.60
N ILE A 19 13.24 5.32 18.93
CA ILE A 19 13.35 4.20 19.87
C ILE A 19 12.28 3.14 19.59
N ILE A 20 11.03 3.56 19.39
CA ILE A 20 9.92 2.66 19.10
C ILE A 20 10.14 1.93 17.76
N TYR A 21 10.50 2.65 16.69
CA TYR A 21 10.70 2.05 15.37
C TYR A 21 11.83 1.03 15.36
N ASN A 22 12.97 1.35 15.98
CA ASN A 22 14.07 0.40 16.10
C ASN A 22 13.67 -0.84 16.88
N LYS A 23 12.94 -0.67 17.98
CA LYS A 23 12.44 -1.80 18.79
C LYS A 23 11.49 -2.68 17.98
N CYS A 24 10.58 -2.08 17.21
CA CYS A 24 9.69 -2.80 16.30
C CYS A 24 10.46 -3.62 15.26
N ILE A 25 11.51 -3.05 14.66
CA ILE A 25 12.34 -3.79 13.69
C ILE A 25 13.11 -4.92 14.37
N SER A 26 13.78 -4.67 15.50
CA SER A 26 14.57 -5.70 16.20
C SER A 26 13.72 -6.85 16.74
N GLU A 27 12.50 -6.56 17.19
CA GLU A 27 11.58 -7.60 17.67
C GLU A 27 10.81 -8.26 16.51
N GLY A 28 10.80 -7.64 15.33
CA GLY A 28 10.02 -8.09 14.18
C GLY A 28 8.51 -7.93 14.41
N THR A 29 8.09 -6.87 15.09
CA THR A 29 6.69 -6.63 15.47
C THR A 29 6.20 -5.28 14.98
N PHE A 30 4.95 -5.22 14.51
CA PHE A 30 4.28 -3.97 14.21
C PHE A 30 3.30 -3.63 15.34
N PRO A 31 3.26 -2.39 15.85
CA PRO A 31 2.43 -2.06 17.01
C PRO A 31 0.93 -2.29 16.76
N GLU A 32 0.29 -3.03 17.66
CA GLU A 32 -1.15 -3.35 17.59
C GLU A 32 -2.04 -2.11 17.50
N ILE A 33 -1.67 -1.03 18.21
CA ILE A 33 -2.41 0.24 18.15
C ILE A 33 -2.36 0.89 16.75
N TRP A 34 -1.34 0.60 15.95
CA TRP A 34 -1.21 1.09 14.57
C TRP A 34 -1.88 0.18 13.54
N LYS A 35 -2.27 -1.05 13.92
CA LYS A 35 -3.03 -1.98 13.06
C LYS A 35 -4.51 -1.65 12.98
N ARG A 36 -5.01 -0.76 13.84
CA ARG A 36 -6.41 -0.33 13.89
C ARG A 36 -6.69 0.69 12.79
N ALA A 37 -7.66 0.40 11.93
CA ALA A 37 -8.07 1.28 10.83
C ALA A 37 -9.46 1.88 11.08
N ASN A 38 -9.61 3.17 10.80
CA ASN A 38 -10.92 3.80 10.66
C ASN A 38 -11.30 3.82 9.18
N ILE A 39 -12.38 3.14 8.82
CA ILE A 39 -12.91 3.11 7.46
C ILE A 39 -13.82 4.33 7.27
N THR A 40 -13.47 5.18 6.32
CA THR A 40 -14.35 6.24 5.83
C THR A 40 -14.82 5.88 4.41
N PRO A 41 -16.10 5.52 4.22
CA PRO A 41 -16.64 5.24 2.90
C PRO A 41 -16.68 6.51 2.05
N VAL A 42 -16.10 6.44 0.85
CA VAL A 42 -16.16 7.52 -0.14
C VAL A 42 -16.94 7.06 -1.35
N HIS A 43 -18.01 7.79 -1.68
CA HIS A 43 -18.85 7.48 -2.83
C HIS A 43 -18.05 7.61 -4.14
N LYS A 44 -18.05 6.56 -4.97
CA LYS A 44 -17.33 6.50 -6.24
C LYS A 44 -18.23 6.93 -7.41
N SER A 45 -19.37 6.29 -7.59
CA SER A 45 -20.28 6.46 -8.73
C SER A 45 -21.62 5.75 -8.49
N GLY A 46 -22.62 5.91 -9.35
CA GLY A 46 -23.87 5.13 -9.27
C GLY A 46 -24.77 5.51 -8.07
N SER A 47 -25.65 4.58 -7.68
CA SER A 47 -26.63 4.80 -6.62
C SER A 47 -25.97 4.89 -5.24
N LYS A 48 -26.36 5.90 -4.45
CA LYS A 48 -25.88 6.10 -3.07
C LYS A 48 -26.45 5.10 -2.06
N GLN A 49 -27.48 4.34 -2.44
CA GLN A 49 -28.10 3.32 -1.59
C GLN A 49 -27.39 1.96 -1.68
N ASP A 50 -26.50 1.79 -2.66
CA ASP A 50 -25.73 0.57 -2.85
C ASP A 50 -24.33 0.76 -2.25
N ILE A 51 -23.94 -0.14 -1.35
CA ILE A 51 -22.67 -0.09 -0.63
C ILE A 51 -21.47 -0.38 -1.54
N GLU A 52 -21.65 -1.17 -2.60
CA GLU A 52 -20.58 -1.51 -3.55
C GLU A 52 -20.11 -0.29 -4.36
N ASN A 53 -20.91 0.77 -4.39
CA ASN A 53 -20.59 2.05 -5.00
C ASN A 53 -19.71 2.95 -4.11
N TYR A 54 -19.32 2.49 -2.93
CA TYR A 54 -18.41 3.20 -2.03
C TYR A 54 -17.04 2.52 -1.98
N ARG A 55 -15.98 3.32 -1.91
CA ARG A 55 -14.63 2.85 -1.61
C ARG A 55 -14.39 2.96 -0.11
N PRO A 56 -14.01 1.87 0.58
CA PRO A 56 -13.58 1.95 1.97
C PRO A 56 -12.17 2.54 2.02
N ILE A 57 -12.02 3.77 2.52
CA ILE A 57 -10.69 4.35 2.76
C ILE A 57 -10.26 4.03 4.18
N SER A 58 -9.21 3.22 4.31
CA SER A 58 -8.58 2.87 5.59
C SER A 58 -7.66 3.98 6.09
N ILE A 59 -8.08 4.67 7.15
CA ILE A 59 -7.28 5.69 7.82
C ILE A 59 -6.54 5.03 8.98
N LEU A 60 -5.23 4.88 8.81
CA LEU A 60 -4.31 4.36 9.83
C LEU A 60 -3.76 5.46 10.74
N SER A 61 -3.10 5.02 11.82
CA SER A 61 -2.35 5.90 12.72
C SER A 61 -1.40 6.82 11.94
N THR A 62 -1.42 8.11 12.24
CA THR A 62 -0.49 9.05 11.58
C THR A 62 0.96 8.78 11.97
N LEU A 63 1.20 8.09 13.08
CA LEU A 63 2.54 7.70 13.53
C LEU A 63 3.08 6.46 12.80
N SER A 64 2.23 5.67 12.13
CA SER A 64 2.71 4.51 11.35
C SER A 64 3.29 4.93 10.01
N LYS A 65 2.76 6.00 9.40
CA LYS A 65 3.15 6.45 8.06
C LYS A 65 4.64 6.77 7.92
N PRO A 66 5.29 7.48 8.87
CA PRO A 66 6.74 7.69 8.79
C PRO A 66 7.51 6.37 8.91
N PHE A 67 7.05 5.42 9.72
CA PHE A 67 7.69 4.12 9.86
C PHE A 67 7.62 3.31 8.57
N GLU A 68 6.41 3.20 7.99
CA GLU A 68 6.17 2.56 6.69
C GLU A 68 7.02 3.22 5.60
N ARG A 69 7.17 4.55 5.64
CA ARG A 69 8.01 5.29 4.70
C ARG A 69 9.50 4.96 4.85
N LEU A 70 10.02 4.91 6.07
CA LEU A 70 11.41 4.53 6.33
C LEU A 70 11.69 3.10 5.82
N VAL A 71 10.79 2.15 6.14
CA VAL A 71 10.91 0.76 5.66
C VAL A 71 10.85 0.70 4.13
N HIS A 72 9.96 1.47 3.50
CA HIS A 72 9.88 1.57 2.05
C HIS A 72 11.17 2.11 1.43
N ASP A 73 11.73 3.19 1.98
CA ASP A 73 12.88 3.87 1.39
C ASP A 73 14.15 2.99 1.48
N GLU A 74 14.26 2.14 2.50
CA GLU A 74 15.32 1.11 2.61
C GLU A 74 15.10 -0.08 1.65
N LEU A 75 13.85 -0.53 1.48
CA LEU A 75 13.56 -1.73 0.70
C LEU A 75 13.40 -1.49 -0.80
N TYR A 76 12.94 -0.31 -1.19
CA TYR A 76 12.69 0.01 -2.59
C TYR A 76 13.92 -0.20 -3.47
N PRO A 77 15.14 0.26 -3.10
CA PRO A 77 16.35 -0.01 -3.87
C PRO A 77 16.74 -1.50 -3.94
N ILE A 78 16.28 -2.34 -3.02
CA ILE A 78 16.56 -3.78 -3.05
C ILE A 78 15.59 -4.47 -4.03
N LEU A 79 14.31 -4.10 -3.93
CA LEU A 79 13.23 -4.75 -4.68
C LEU A 79 13.06 -4.21 -6.10
N HIS A 80 13.53 -2.99 -6.40
CA HIS A 80 13.29 -2.36 -7.70
C HIS A 80 13.82 -3.17 -8.88
N ASN A 81 14.92 -3.92 -8.68
CA ASN A 81 15.54 -4.75 -9.71
C ASN A 81 14.69 -5.98 -10.08
N SER A 82 13.81 -6.43 -9.17
CA SER A 82 12.87 -7.52 -9.41
C SER A 82 11.62 -7.06 -10.17
N ILE A 83 11.40 -5.74 -10.31
CA ILE A 83 10.24 -5.19 -11.00
C ILE A 83 10.52 -5.17 -12.51
N ILE A 84 9.62 -5.73 -13.30
CA ILE A 84 9.73 -5.72 -14.77
C ILE A 84 9.83 -4.29 -15.33
N LYS A 85 10.58 -4.13 -16.42
CA LYS A 85 10.86 -2.81 -17.02
C LYS A 85 9.60 -2.11 -17.55
N GLN A 86 8.58 -2.90 -17.92
CA GLN A 86 7.29 -2.45 -18.44
C GLN A 86 6.31 -2.03 -17.33
N GLN A 87 6.65 -2.20 -16.04
CA GLN A 87 5.78 -1.73 -14.95
C GLN A 87 5.94 -0.21 -14.80
N HIS A 88 4.90 0.56 -15.08
CA HIS A 88 4.91 2.02 -14.86
C HIS A 88 4.20 2.44 -13.57
N GLY A 89 3.24 1.65 -13.10
CA GLY A 89 2.51 1.92 -11.85
C GLY A 89 3.42 1.76 -10.63
N PHE A 90 3.39 2.74 -9.73
CA PHE A 90 4.13 2.73 -8.46
C PHE A 90 5.66 2.62 -8.59
N VAL A 91 6.23 2.98 -9.74
CA VAL A 91 7.68 3.00 -9.98
C VAL A 91 8.18 4.44 -10.10
N GLN A 92 9.26 4.76 -9.38
CA GLN A 92 9.87 6.09 -9.44
C GLN A 92 10.28 6.45 -10.86
N LYS A 93 10.08 7.71 -11.25
CA LYS A 93 10.40 8.26 -12.59
C LYS A 93 9.62 7.63 -13.75
N ARG A 94 8.56 6.86 -13.48
CA ARG A 94 7.60 6.37 -14.48
C ARG A 94 6.22 6.96 -14.22
N SER A 95 5.44 7.11 -15.29
CA SER A 95 4.09 7.67 -15.26
C SER A 95 3.19 7.03 -16.31
N THR A 96 1.89 7.33 -16.25
CA THR A 96 0.92 6.95 -17.30
C THR A 96 1.32 7.50 -18.67
N VAL A 97 1.92 8.69 -18.72
CA VAL A 97 2.43 9.29 -19.97
C VAL A 97 3.57 8.47 -20.55
N THR A 98 4.55 8.07 -19.73
CA THR A 98 5.65 7.23 -20.20
C THR A 98 5.17 5.86 -20.69
N ASN A 99 4.13 5.31 -20.06
CA ASN A 99 3.53 4.05 -20.48
C ASN A 99 2.85 4.18 -21.85
N LEU A 100 2.03 5.23 -22.00
CA LEU A 100 1.36 5.53 -23.26
C LEU A 100 2.40 5.76 -24.37
N LEU A 101 3.47 6.52 -24.11
CA LEU A 101 4.51 6.77 -25.10
C LEU A 101 5.16 5.48 -25.61
N VAL A 102 5.56 4.58 -24.70
CA VAL A 102 6.16 3.28 -25.06
C VAL A 102 5.18 2.42 -25.87
N PHE A 103 3.91 2.41 -25.48
CA PHE A 103 2.89 1.66 -26.20
C PHE A 103 2.60 2.25 -27.59
N THR A 104 2.49 3.57 -27.68
CA THR A 104 2.27 4.29 -28.94
C THR A 104 3.44 4.10 -29.92
N ASP A 105 4.68 4.17 -29.43
CA ASP A 105 5.87 3.87 -30.24
C ASP A 105 5.84 2.42 -30.76
N PHE A 106 5.47 1.46 -29.91
CA PHE A 106 5.28 0.07 -30.33
C PHE A 106 4.20 -0.07 -31.43
N LEU A 107 3.07 0.64 -31.30
CA LEU A 107 2.01 0.63 -32.32
C LEU A 107 2.49 1.18 -33.66
N PHE A 108 3.15 2.35 -33.66
CA PHE A 108 3.64 2.97 -34.90
C PHE A 108 4.67 2.08 -35.60
N ASN A 109 5.63 1.51 -34.85
CA ASN A 109 6.64 0.62 -35.43
C ASN A 109 6.06 -0.65 -36.08
N ASN A 110 4.96 -1.20 -35.54
CA ASN A 110 4.31 -2.36 -36.14
C ASN A 110 3.43 -1.97 -37.33
N MET A 111 2.77 -0.81 -37.26
CA MET A 111 1.96 -0.28 -38.36
C MET A 111 2.81 0.02 -39.59
N ASP A 112 3.99 0.62 -39.42
CA ASP A 112 4.96 0.88 -40.52
C ASP A 112 5.41 -0.43 -41.20
N ARG A 113 5.42 -1.53 -40.44
CA ARG A 113 5.76 -2.88 -40.93
C ARG A 113 4.55 -3.65 -41.44
N GLN A 114 3.38 -3.02 -41.51
CA GLN A 114 2.11 -3.63 -41.93
C GLN A 114 1.72 -4.85 -41.09
N LEU A 115 2.09 -4.86 -39.81
CA LEU A 115 1.75 -5.91 -38.87
C LEU A 115 0.47 -5.54 -38.09
N GLN A 116 -0.35 -6.55 -37.80
CA GLN A 116 -1.51 -6.40 -36.92
C GLN A 116 -1.08 -6.39 -35.45
N VAL A 117 -1.69 -5.50 -34.66
CA VAL A 117 -1.53 -5.45 -33.20
C VAL A 117 -2.90 -5.49 -32.55
N ASP A 118 -3.14 -6.49 -31.71
CA ASP A 118 -4.33 -6.59 -30.87
C ASP A 118 -3.97 -6.30 -29.41
N THR A 119 -4.84 -5.57 -28.71
CA THR A 119 -4.59 -5.15 -27.32
C THR A 119 -5.69 -5.63 -26.39
N VAL A 120 -5.30 -6.25 -25.27
CA VAL A 120 -6.22 -6.70 -24.22
C VAL A 120 -5.97 -5.89 -22.96
N TYR A 121 -7.01 -5.21 -22.46
CA TYR A 121 -6.99 -4.52 -21.19
C TYR A 121 -7.65 -5.36 -20.11
N THR A 122 -6.96 -5.54 -18.98
CA THR A 122 -7.46 -6.28 -17.82
C THR A 122 -7.47 -5.38 -16.59
N ASP A 123 -8.43 -5.59 -15.69
CA ASP A 123 -8.53 -4.90 -14.41
C ASP A 123 -8.83 -5.87 -13.28
N PHE A 124 -8.24 -5.63 -12.11
CA PHE A 124 -8.44 -6.47 -10.93
C PHE A 124 -9.51 -5.85 -10.02
N GLN A 125 -10.63 -6.56 -9.85
CA GLN A 125 -11.66 -6.14 -8.91
C GLN A 125 -11.16 -6.27 -7.46
N LYS A 126 -11.18 -5.16 -6.70
CA LYS A 126 -10.78 -5.10 -5.28
C LYS A 126 -9.35 -5.62 -5.05
N ALA A 127 -8.41 -5.20 -5.91
CA ALA A 127 -7.03 -5.72 -5.96
C ALA A 127 -6.28 -5.69 -4.61
N PHE A 128 -6.46 -4.64 -3.80
CA PHE A 128 -5.81 -4.54 -2.49
C PHE A 128 -6.50 -5.38 -1.41
N ASP A 129 -7.82 -5.54 -1.49
CA ASP A 129 -8.62 -6.27 -0.50
C ASP A 129 -8.53 -7.80 -0.71
N LYS A 130 -8.01 -8.25 -1.86
CA LYS A 130 -7.89 -9.66 -2.26
C LYS A 130 -6.45 -10.16 -2.26
N VAL A 131 -5.51 -9.42 -1.67
CA VAL A 131 -4.12 -9.86 -1.58
C VAL A 131 -4.03 -11.01 -0.60
N ASP A 132 -3.57 -12.17 -1.06
CA ASP A 132 -3.26 -13.29 -0.16
C ASP A 132 -2.00 -12.97 0.65
N HIS A 133 -2.15 -12.86 1.97
CA HIS A 133 -1.08 -12.52 2.88
C HIS A 133 0.03 -13.59 2.96
N GLU A 134 -0.30 -14.88 2.85
CA GLU A 134 0.72 -15.94 2.86
C GLU A 134 1.57 -15.87 1.58
N LEU A 135 0.92 -15.71 0.43
CA LEU A 135 1.60 -15.54 -0.85
C LEU A 135 2.42 -14.25 -0.91
N LEU A 136 1.92 -13.16 -0.32
CA LEU A 136 2.65 -11.91 -0.20
C LEU A 136 3.94 -12.09 0.60
N LEU A 137 3.85 -12.72 1.78
CA LEU A 137 5.02 -12.99 2.63
C LEU A 137 6.00 -13.94 1.94
N ALA A 138 5.51 -14.96 1.23
CA ALA A 138 6.34 -15.84 0.42
C ALA A 138 7.09 -15.10 -0.69
N LYS A 139 6.45 -14.13 -1.37
CA LYS A 139 7.09 -13.28 -2.39
C LYS A 139 8.12 -12.32 -1.79
N ILE A 140 7.81 -11.69 -0.66
CA ILE A 140 8.75 -10.85 0.09
C ILE A 140 9.98 -11.67 0.46
N ALA A 141 9.76 -12.90 0.94
CA ALA A 141 10.84 -13.83 1.20
C ALA A 141 11.59 -14.18 -0.11
N PHE A 142 10.91 -14.57 -1.18
CA PHE A 142 11.60 -14.91 -2.42
C PHE A 142 12.55 -13.80 -2.92
N ASN A 143 12.22 -12.53 -2.68
CA ASN A 143 13.05 -11.37 -3.02
C ASN A 143 14.16 -11.02 -2.00
N GLY A 144 14.52 -11.96 -1.11
CA GLY A 144 15.69 -11.84 -0.23
C GLY A 144 15.43 -11.23 1.15
N ILE A 145 14.22 -10.79 1.47
CA ILE A 145 13.90 -10.24 2.79
C ILE A 145 13.72 -11.38 3.81
N ARG A 146 14.55 -11.41 4.85
CA ARG A 146 14.61 -12.50 5.87
C ARG A 146 14.61 -11.93 7.29
N GLY A 147 14.59 -12.83 8.27
CA GLY A 147 14.80 -12.50 9.68
C GLY A 147 13.72 -11.59 10.25
N ASP A 148 14.14 -10.65 11.09
CA ASP A 148 13.23 -9.79 11.85
C ASP A 148 12.37 -8.91 10.96
N LEU A 149 12.89 -8.45 9.82
CA LEU A 149 12.12 -7.66 8.87
C LEU A 149 11.00 -8.47 8.19
N LEU A 150 11.23 -9.75 7.89
CA LEU A 150 10.17 -10.62 7.39
C LEU A 150 9.11 -10.87 8.46
N ARG A 151 9.52 -11.08 9.73
CA ARG A 151 8.57 -11.17 10.86
C ARG A 151 7.79 -9.89 11.05
N TRP A 152 8.44 -8.73 10.86
CA TRP A 152 7.78 -7.43 10.90
C TRP A 152 6.70 -7.30 9.83
N PHE A 153 6.96 -7.73 8.59
CA PHE A 153 5.93 -7.78 7.53
C PHE A 153 4.79 -8.73 7.91
N ALA A 154 5.09 -9.91 8.44
CA ALA A 154 4.07 -10.85 8.90
C ALA A 154 3.21 -10.23 10.01
N SER A 155 3.83 -9.54 10.97
CA SER A 155 3.12 -8.80 12.01
C SER A 155 2.30 -7.65 11.42
N TYR A 156 2.81 -6.93 10.41
CA TYR A 156 2.12 -5.81 9.78
C TYR A 156 0.79 -6.21 9.14
N VAL A 157 0.73 -7.37 8.48
CA VAL A 157 -0.46 -7.84 7.75
C VAL A 157 -1.45 -8.63 8.61
N THR A 158 -1.00 -9.20 9.74
CA THR A 158 -1.82 -10.04 10.62
C THR A 158 -2.50 -9.27 11.75
N ASN A 159 -3.62 -9.82 12.25
CA ASN A 159 -4.39 -9.30 13.41
C ASN A 159 -4.84 -7.84 13.26
N ARG A 160 -5.07 -7.39 12.03
CA ARG A 160 -5.59 -6.05 11.77
C ARG A 160 -7.08 -5.98 12.15
N THR A 161 -7.49 -4.82 12.64
CA THR A 161 -8.89 -4.54 12.95
C THR A 161 -9.33 -3.24 12.30
N GLN A 162 -10.61 -3.16 11.99
CA GLN A 162 -11.20 -1.99 11.36
C GLN A 162 -12.58 -1.68 11.92
N LYS A 163 -12.95 -0.40 11.90
CA LYS A 163 -14.30 0.08 12.23
C LYS A 163 -14.72 1.18 11.26
N VAL A 164 -16.00 1.27 10.95
CA VAL A 164 -16.55 2.32 10.08
C VAL A 164 -16.79 3.58 10.90
N VAL A 165 -16.34 4.73 10.38
CA VAL A 165 -16.55 6.04 11.02
C VAL A 165 -17.22 6.99 10.04
N ILE A 166 -18.44 7.44 10.38
CA ILE A 166 -19.23 8.37 9.58
C ILE A 166 -19.74 9.50 10.46
N LYS A 167 -19.36 10.75 10.15
CA LYS A 167 -19.82 11.96 10.87
C LYS A 167 -19.70 11.87 12.40
N GLY A 168 -18.67 11.18 12.90
CA GLY A 168 -18.42 11.01 14.34
C GLY A 168 -19.07 9.78 14.96
N PHE A 169 -19.93 9.06 14.25
CA PHE A 169 -20.46 7.76 14.66
C PHE A 169 -19.49 6.65 14.28
N GLU A 170 -19.35 5.67 15.18
CA GLU A 170 -18.43 4.55 15.01
C GLU A 170 -19.18 3.22 15.07
N SER A 171 -18.84 2.29 14.18
CA SER A 171 -19.31 0.91 14.26
C SER A 171 -18.54 0.11 15.31
N THR A 172 -19.01 -1.10 15.59
CA THR A 172 -18.19 -2.12 16.25
C THR A 172 -16.94 -2.42 15.42
N SER A 173 -15.87 -2.80 16.11
CA SER A 173 -14.61 -3.20 15.50
C SER A 173 -14.70 -4.64 15.00
N ILE A 174 -14.24 -4.89 13.79
CA ILE A 174 -14.16 -6.23 13.19
C ILE A 174 -12.72 -6.55 12.82
N HIS A 175 -12.40 -7.85 12.73
CA HIS A 175 -11.12 -8.31 12.19
C HIS A 175 -11.11 -8.18 10.67
N VAL A 176 -9.95 -7.79 10.13
CA VAL A 176 -9.70 -7.82 8.69
C VAL A 176 -9.38 -9.27 8.31
N THR A 177 -10.16 -9.82 7.39
CA THR A 177 -10.12 -11.24 7.01
C THR A 177 -9.16 -11.55 5.87
N SER A 178 -8.63 -10.52 5.22
CA SER A 178 -7.82 -10.65 4.01
C SER A 178 -6.66 -9.68 4.02
#